data_AF-A0A539D0W3-F1
#
_entry.id   AF-A0A539D0W3-F1
#
_cell.length_a   1.000
_cell.length_b   1.000
_cell.length_c   1.000
_cell.angle_alpha   90.00
_cell.angle_beta   90.00
_cell.angle_gamma   90.00
#
_symmetry.space_group_name_H-M   'P 1'
#
loop_
_entity.id
_entity.type
_entity.pdbx_description
1 polymer ?
#
loop_
_entity_poly.entity_id
_entity_poly.type
_entity_poly.pdbx_seq_one_letter_code
_entity_poly.pdbx_strand_id
1 'polypeptide(L)'
;MNYARPLARLVGELEKLPGIGPKSAQRLAFHILRLGEDEARQLSEAITEVKQKIRACQVCFNFTDQPVCDLCRNERRDKRLICVVAEPRDVMAMERTNEFRGR
;
A
#
# COMPACT_ATOMS: atom_id res chain seq x y z
N MET A 1 -11.35 28.13 7.60
CA MET A 1 -10.94 27.52 8.89
C MET A 1 -9.50 27.90 9.15
N ASN A 2 -9.20 28.53 10.30
CA ASN A 2 -7.84 28.99 10.59
C ASN A 2 -7.15 28.01 11.55
N TYR A 3 -6.43 27.03 10.99
CA TYR A 3 -5.60 26.10 11.78
C TYR A 3 -4.16 26.61 11.85
N ALA A 4 -3.42 26.17 12.86
CA ALA A 4 -1.97 26.30 12.87
C ALA A 4 -1.38 25.65 11.60
N ARG A 5 -0.36 26.29 11.00
CA ARG A 5 0.21 25.91 9.70
C ARG A 5 0.55 24.41 9.56
N PRO A 6 1.14 23.73 10.57
CA PRO A 6 1.43 22.29 10.47
C PRO A 6 0.16 21.42 10.37
N LEU A 7 -0.89 21.76 11.13
CA LEU A 7 -2.15 21.03 11.12
C LEU A 7 -2.90 21.25 9.80
N ALA A 8 -2.92 22.49 9.29
CA ALA A 8 -3.50 22.79 7.99
C ALA A 8 -2.84 21.98 6.86
N ARG A 9 -1.50 21.85 6.89
CA ARG A 9 -0.75 21.02 5.95
C ARG A 9 -1.16 19.56 6.04
N LEU A 10 -1.24 18.99 7.25
CA LEU A 10 -1.64 17.59 7.43
C LEU A 10 -3.05 17.32 6.90
N VAL A 11 -4.00 18.20 7.18
CA VAL A 11 -5.37 18.10 6.65
C VAL A 11 -5.35 18.11 5.12
N GLY A 12 -4.61 19.04 4.51
CA GLY A 12 -4.52 19.16 3.05
C GLY A 12 -3.87 17.94 2.37
N GLU A 13 -2.89 17.29 3.00
CA GLU A 13 -2.32 16.04 2.46
C GLU A 13 -3.29 14.86 2.58
N LEU A 14 -4.03 14.76 3.70
CA LEU A 14 -5.00 13.68 3.91
C LEU A 14 -6.20 13.78 2.97
N GLU A 15 -6.63 15.00 2.62
CA GLU A 15 -7.74 15.24 1.69
C GLU A 15 -7.43 14.80 0.24
N LYS A 16 -6.16 14.68 -0.14
CA LYS A 16 -5.76 14.17 -1.46
C LYS A 16 -5.96 12.66 -1.60
N LEU A 17 -6.18 11.94 -0.49
CA LEU A 17 -6.32 10.49 -0.51
C LEU A 17 -7.72 10.08 -1.01
N PRO A 18 -7.82 9.04 -1.85
CA PRO A 18 -9.10 8.60 -2.39
C PRO A 18 -10.05 8.19 -1.26
N GLY A 19 -11.27 8.73 -1.27
CA GLY A 19 -12.28 8.45 -0.24
C GLY A 19 -12.19 9.30 1.03
N ILE A 20 -11.25 10.24 1.13
CA ILE A 20 -11.13 11.13 2.29
C ILE A 20 -11.55 12.56 1.92
N GLY A 21 -12.78 12.93 2.28
CA GLY A 21 -13.26 14.31 2.18
C GLY A 21 -12.76 15.22 3.31
N PRO A 22 -12.98 16.55 3.22
CA PRO A 22 -12.42 17.55 4.13
C PRO A 22 -12.78 17.31 5.61
N LYS A 23 -14.02 16.90 5.91
CA LYS A 23 -14.44 16.55 7.29
C LYS A 23 -13.69 15.33 7.84
N SER A 24 -13.46 14.32 7.00
CA SER A 24 -12.73 13.12 7.40
C SER A 24 -11.24 13.40 7.56
N ALA A 25 -10.64 14.18 6.64
CA ALA A 25 -9.25 14.63 6.73
C ALA A 25 -9.00 15.41 8.03
N GLN A 26 -9.89 16.34 8.37
CA GLN A 26 -9.83 17.07 9.63
C GLN A 26 -9.88 16.12 10.83
N ARG A 27 -10.84 15.19 10.87
CA ARG A 27 -10.97 14.21 11.97
C ARG A 27 -9.71 13.38 12.15
N LEU A 28 -9.12 12.90 11.06
CA LEU A 28 -7.87 12.13 11.08
C LEU A 28 -6.67 12.97 11.52
N ALA A 29 -6.55 14.21 11.05
CA ALA A 29 -5.46 15.10 11.45
C ALA A 29 -5.48 15.40 12.96
N PHE A 30 -6.67 15.64 13.53
CA PHE A 30 -6.82 15.82 14.98
C PHE A 30 -6.60 14.53 15.77
N HIS A 31 -6.88 13.37 15.20
CA HIS A 31 -6.52 12.09 15.82
C HIS A 31 -4.99 11.92 15.87
N ILE A 32 -4.29 12.15 14.75
CA ILE A 32 -2.82 12.07 14.69
C ILE A 32 -2.16 13.06 15.67
N LEU A 33 -2.70 14.27 15.81
CA LEU A 33 -2.20 15.26 16.75
C LEU A 33 -2.25 14.80 18.22
N ARG A 34 -3.13 13.84 18.56
CA ARG A 34 -3.29 13.28 19.90
C ARG A 34 -2.50 11.99 20.13
N LEU A 35 -1.90 11.42 19.09
CA LEU A 35 -1.08 10.23 19.20
C LEU A 35 0.23 10.54 19.93
N GLY A 36 0.85 9.49 20.49
CA GLY A 36 2.22 9.61 20.96
C GLY A 36 3.18 9.89 19.80
N GLU A 37 4.32 10.53 20.08
CA GLU A 37 5.33 10.83 19.06
C GLU A 37 5.82 9.57 18.34
N ASP A 38 5.99 8.46 19.08
CA ASP A 38 6.42 7.18 18.51
C ASP A 38 5.39 6.59 17.54
N GLU A 39 4.10 6.65 17.86
CA GLU A 39 3.02 6.15 16.99
C GLU A 39 2.90 7.00 15.71
N ALA A 40 2.98 8.33 15.86
CA ALA A 40 2.99 9.24 14.72
C ALA A 40 4.21 9.01 13.81
N ARG A 41 5.38 8.75 14.40
CA ARG A 41 6.59 8.40 13.66
C ARG A 41 6.44 7.08 12.91
N GLN A 42 5.95 6.03 13.56
CA GLN A 42 5.73 4.72 12.93
C GLN A 42 4.79 4.82 11.72
N LEU A 43 3.71 5.60 11.82
CA LEU A 43 2.82 5.85 10.68
C LEU A 43 3.54 6.54 9.52
N SER A 44 4.34 7.57 9.82
CA SER A 44 5.12 8.29 8.81
C SER A 44 6.17 7.40 8.14
N GLU A 45 6.81 6.52 8.91
CA GLU A 45 7.80 5.56 8.41
C GLU A 45 7.14 4.53 7.51
N ALA A 46 6.00 3.96 7.90
CA ALA A 46 5.26 2.99 7.09
C ALA A 46 4.87 3.56 5.70
N ILE A 47 4.39 4.80 5.66
CA ILE A 47 4.05 5.49 4.40
C ILE A 47 5.29 5.61 3.50
N THR A 48 6.42 6.01 4.09
CA THR A 48 7.67 6.23 3.37
C THR A 48 8.27 4.90 2.88
N GLU A 49 8.22 3.87 3.72
CA GLU A 49 8.75 2.55 3.45
C GLU A 49 8.06 1.90 2.26
N VAL A 50 6.73 1.95 2.18
CA VAL A 50 5.97 1.42 1.03
C VAL A 50 6.45 2.09 -0.26
N LYS A 51 6.65 3.42 -0.26
CA LYS A 51 7.06 4.14 -1.46
C LYS A 51 8.51 3.83 -1.89
N GLN A 52 9.38 3.51 -0.94
CA GLN A 52 10.80 3.26 -1.19
C GLN A 52 11.11 1.80 -1.52
N LYS A 53 10.46 0.86 -0.83
CA LYS A 53 10.80 -0.56 -0.90
C LYS A 53 9.96 -1.34 -1.90
N ILE A 54 8.70 -0.96 -2.11
CA ILE A 54 7.82 -1.68 -3.03
C ILE A 54 8.20 -1.36 -4.47
N ARG A 55 8.47 -2.42 -5.22
CA ARG A 55 8.86 -2.41 -6.63
C ARG A 55 8.05 -3.46 -7.40
N ALA A 56 8.10 -3.38 -8.72
CA ALA A 56 7.53 -4.41 -9.58
C ALA A 56 8.48 -5.61 -9.68
N CYS A 57 7.93 -6.82 -9.58
CA CYS A 57 8.64 -8.07 -9.84
C CYS A 57 9.20 -8.07 -11.27
N GLN A 58 10.45 -8.50 -11.45
CA GLN A 58 11.10 -8.58 -12.77
C GLN A 58 10.45 -9.60 -13.73
N VAL A 59 9.60 -10.50 -13.22
CA VAL A 59 8.97 -11.58 -14.00
C VAL A 59 7.50 -11.29 -14.32
N CYS A 60 6.68 -11.04 -13.30
CA CYS A 60 5.22 -10.87 -13.46
C CYS A 60 4.72 -9.46 -13.16
N PHE A 61 5.62 -8.52 -12.84
CA PHE A 61 5.28 -7.13 -12.49
C PHE A 61 4.36 -6.95 -11.27
N ASN A 62 4.07 -8.00 -10.50
CA ASN A 62 3.39 -7.89 -9.21
C ASN A 62 4.23 -7.07 -8.20
N PHE A 63 3.58 -6.45 -7.22
CA PHE A 63 4.26 -5.72 -6.16
C PHE A 63 5.01 -6.66 -5.21
N THR A 64 6.26 -6.33 -4.93
CA THR A 64 7.13 -7.04 -4.00
C THR A 64 8.21 -6.08 -3.50
N ASP A 65 8.82 -6.38 -2.36
CA ASP A 65 10.00 -5.70 -1.84
C ASP A 65 11.31 -6.30 -2.39
N GLN A 66 11.23 -7.41 -3.12
CA GLN A 66 12.35 -8.19 -3.65
C GLN A 66 12.45 -8.09 -5.19
N PRO A 67 13.57 -8.51 -5.82
CA PRO A 67 13.67 -8.49 -7.29
C PRO A 67 12.65 -9.41 -7.99
N VAL A 68 12.34 -10.54 -7.36
CA VAL A 68 11.37 -11.54 -7.85
C VAL A 68 10.39 -11.81 -6.72
N CYS A 69 9.08 -11.77 -7.00
CA CYS A 69 8.05 -12.02 -5.99
C CYS A 69 8.03 -13.50 -5.55
N ASP A 70 7.39 -13.77 -4.42
CA ASP A 70 7.33 -15.13 -3.84
C ASP A 70 6.57 -16.11 -4.73
N LEU A 71 5.60 -15.64 -5.50
CA LEU A 71 4.87 -16.46 -6.48
C LEU A 71 5.81 -16.96 -7.59
N CYS A 72 6.64 -16.09 -8.15
CA CYS A 72 7.57 -16.46 -9.21
C CYS A 72 8.76 -17.30 -8.69
N ARG A 73 9.19 -17.10 -7.44
CA ARG A 73 10.24 -17.90 -6.79
C ARG A 73 9.76 -19.29 -6.36
N ASN A 74 8.47 -19.47 -6.14
CA ASN A 74 7.92 -20.75 -5.71
C ASN A 74 8.06 -21.83 -6.81
N GLU A 75 8.81 -22.88 -6.50
CA GLU A 75 9.05 -24.02 -7.40
C GLU A 75 7.88 -25.01 -7.44
N ARG A 76 6.98 -24.97 -6.44
CA ARG A 76 5.79 -25.83 -6.40
C ARG A 76 4.68 -25.35 -7.34
N ARG A 77 4.82 -24.15 -7.92
CA ARG A 77 3.87 -23.59 -8.88
C ARG A 77 4.15 -24.08 -10.30
N ASP A 78 3.08 -24.33 -11.05
CA ASP A 78 3.18 -24.77 -12.42
C ASP A 78 3.69 -23.62 -13.31
N LYS A 79 4.85 -23.83 -13.95
CA LYS A 79 5.49 -22.85 -14.84
C LYS A 79 4.82 -22.77 -16.21
N ARG A 80 3.92 -23.70 -16.55
CA ARG A 80 3.23 -23.77 -17.84
C ARG A 80 1.92 -22.99 -17.86
N LEU A 81 1.41 -22.60 -16.69
CA LEU A 81 0.14 -21.89 -16.53
C LEU A 81 0.40 -20.47 -16.07
N ILE A 82 -0.06 -19.49 -16.86
CA ILE A 82 0.08 -18.06 -16.57
C ILE A 82 -1.31 -17.43 -16.44
N CYS A 83 -1.57 -16.74 -15.32
CA CYS A 83 -2.77 -15.93 -15.13
C CYS A 83 -2.47 -14.46 -15.43
N VAL A 84 -2.95 -13.96 -16.57
CA VAL A 84 -2.81 -12.55 -16.93
C VAL A 84 -3.90 -11.75 -16.24
N VAL A 85 -3.51 -10.76 -15.45
CA VAL A 85 -4.41 -9.84 -14.75
C VAL A 85 -4.18 -8.40 -15.17
N ALA A 86 -5.19 -7.55 -14.97
CA ALA A 86 -5.11 -6.14 -15.34
C ALA A 86 -4.26 -5.33 -14.34
N GLU A 87 -4.38 -5.63 -13.05
CA GLU A 87 -3.66 -4.90 -12.01
C GLU A 87 -3.03 -5.82 -10.95
N PRO A 88 -1.92 -5.41 -10.30
CA PRO A 88 -1.28 -6.21 -9.25
C PRO A 88 -2.21 -6.63 -8.10
N ARG A 89 -3.23 -5.82 -7.78
CA ARG A 89 -4.22 -6.14 -6.75
C ARG A 89 -5.06 -7.38 -7.09
N ASP A 90 -5.24 -7.67 -8.37
CA ASP A 90 -6.03 -8.80 -8.84
C ASP A 90 -5.28 -10.12 -8.61
N VAL A 91 -3.93 -10.08 -8.61
CA VAL A 91 -3.09 -11.22 -8.20
C VAL A 91 -3.42 -11.62 -6.75
N MET A 92 -3.58 -10.65 -5.85
CA MET A 92 -3.97 -10.95 -4.46
C MET A 92 -5.39 -11.50 -4.36
N ALA A 93 -6.31 -11.04 -5.19
CA ALA A 93 -7.67 -11.57 -5.22
C ALA A 93 -7.69 -13.04 -5.67
N MET A 94 -6.91 -13.37 -6.70
CA MET A 94 -6.75 -14.75 -7.18
C MET A 94 -6.05 -15.65 -6.16
N GLU A 95 -4.99 -15.17 -5.51
CA GLU A 95 -4.28 -15.97 -4.52
C GLU A 95 -5.16 -16.35 -3.33
N ARG A 96 -6.08 -15.47 -2.91
CA ARG A 96 -7.01 -15.73 -1.80
C ARG A 96 -7.95 -16.91 -2.04
N THR A 97 -8.22 -17.29 -3.30
CA THR A 97 -9.08 -18.44 -3.58
C THR A 97 -8.35 -19.76 -3.33
N ASN A 98 -7.00 -19.79 -3.32
CA ASN A 98 -6.17 -20.99 -3.24
C ASN A 98 -6.42 -22.04 -4.34
N GLU A 99 -7.18 -21.71 -5.38
CA GLU A 99 -7.52 -22.64 -6.46
C GLU A 99 -6.50 -22.59 -7.61
N PHE A 100 -5.79 -21.48 -7.78
CA PHE A 100 -4.82 -21.30 -8.85
C PHE A 100 -3.39 -21.60 -8.39
N ARG A 101 -2.76 -22.59 -9.01
CA ARG A 101 -1.37 -23.03 -8.72
C ARG A 101 -0.34 -22.64 -9.78
N GLY A 102 -0.74 -21.83 -10.77
CA GLY A 102 0.17 -21.31 -11.81
C GLY A 102 0.92 -20.05 -11.37
N ARG A 103 1.51 -19.36 -12.35
CA ARG A 103 2.28 -18.12 -12.18
C ARG A 103 1.58 -16.88 -12.70
#